data_AF-A0A293M547-F1
#
_entry.id   AF-A0A293M547-F1
#
_cell.length_a   1.000
_cell.length_b   1.000
_cell.length_c   1.000
_cell.angle_alpha   90.00
_cell.angle_beta   90.00
_cell.angle_gamma   90.00
#
_symmetry.space_group_name_H-M   'P 1'
#
loop_
_entity.id
_entity.type
_entity.pdbx_description
1 polymer ?
#
loop_
_entity_poly.entity_id
_entity_poly.type
_entity_poly.pdbx_seq_one_letter_code
_entity_poly.pdbx_strand_id
1 'polypeptide(L)'
;MIIGGYLGPGGLAMNETYYNCTGGAAGYIDRIILSENHLYQRGAAKKMYHTLVPHDPEGILGSITSIFLVFLGLQAGKTLITFSKWTSRVARWCLWGLLCGIAAGALCQFSKEDCLIPINKNLWSVSYILAMSASAYVLLSLLYIVIDVQGWWSGAPFFYPGMNSILVYVGHELTHGLFPWFWLCYETHYCYLFMNLWATSLWVFIAFVLYRKGFFLSV
;
A
#
# COMPACT_ATOMS: atom_id res chain seq x y z
N MET A 1 22.27 11.21 -19.51
CA MET A 1 22.11 10.42 -18.26
C MET A 1 21.03 11.05 -17.36
N ILE A 2 19.82 11.25 -17.89
CA ILE A 2 18.65 11.80 -17.15
C ILE A 2 17.48 10.80 -17.19
N ILE A 3 17.54 9.80 -18.06
CA ILE A 3 16.43 8.86 -18.31
C ILE A 3 16.45 7.69 -17.30
N GLY A 4 17.60 7.37 -16.70
CA GLY A 4 17.72 6.42 -15.59
C GLY A 4 17.87 7.16 -14.27
N GLY A 5 16.78 7.74 -13.76
CA GLY A 5 16.79 8.33 -12.42
C GLY A 5 17.11 7.24 -11.39
N TYR A 6 18.11 7.45 -10.53
CA TYR A 6 18.38 6.53 -9.44
C TYR A 6 17.12 6.43 -8.56
N LEU A 7 16.64 5.21 -8.29
CA LEU A 7 15.41 4.97 -7.51
C LEU A 7 15.68 4.20 -6.22
N GLY A 8 16.97 4.10 -5.85
CA GLY A 8 17.44 3.40 -4.67
C GLY A 8 17.44 4.27 -3.41
N PRO A 9 17.66 3.65 -2.24
CA PRO A 9 17.71 4.35 -0.96
C PRO A 9 18.98 5.20 -0.78
N GLY A 10 20.04 5.02 -1.58
CA GLY A 10 21.33 5.69 -1.37
C GLY A 10 22.06 5.20 -0.11
N GLY A 11 23.04 5.96 0.37
CA GLY A 11 23.81 5.62 1.58
C GLY A 11 24.69 4.38 1.36
N LEU A 12 24.60 3.41 2.28
CA LEU A 12 25.33 2.12 2.21
C LEU A 12 24.87 1.19 1.07
N ALA A 13 23.78 1.53 0.37
CA ALA A 13 23.29 0.73 -0.75
C ALA A 13 24.29 0.71 -1.91
N MET A 14 24.36 -0.43 -2.62
CA MET A 14 25.27 -0.64 -3.76
C MET A 14 26.74 -0.32 -3.42
N ASN A 15 27.20 -0.76 -2.24
CA ASN A 15 28.58 -0.55 -1.77
C ASN A 15 28.99 0.94 -1.78
N GLU A 16 28.10 1.81 -1.29
CA GLU A 16 28.30 3.26 -1.11
C GLU A 16 28.47 4.07 -2.41
N THR A 17 28.25 3.48 -3.58
CA THR A 17 28.33 4.17 -4.88
C THR A 17 27.41 5.39 -5.00
N TYR A 18 26.34 5.46 -4.20
CA TYR A 18 25.32 6.50 -4.25
C TYR A 18 24.99 7.10 -2.86
N TYR A 19 26.02 7.48 -2.10
CA TYR A 19 25.91 7.89 -0.69
C TYR A 19 24.89 9.03 -0.42
N ASN A 20 24.84 10.08 -1.26
CA ASN A 20 23.94 11.23 -1.10
C ASN A 20 22.77 11.29 -2.11
N CYS A 21 22.42 10.16 -2.74
CA CYS A 21 21.40 10.13 -3.78
C CYS A 21 20.06 9.52 -3.29
N THR A 22 19.72 9.66 -2.00
CA THR A 22 18.47 9.11 -1.43
C THR A 22 17.23 9.63 -2.15
N GLY A 23 16.40 8.70 -2.63
CA GLY A 23 15.17 8.97 -3.39
C GLY A 23 15.40 9.46 -4.83
N GLY A 24 16.66 9.50 -5.28
CA GLY A 24 17.16 10.05 -6.56
C GLY A 24 16.27 11.10 -7.22
N ALA A 25 15.62 10.79 -8.35
CA ALA A 25 14.88 11.80 -9.13
C ALA A 25 13.69 12.40 -8.36
N ALA A 26 12.94 11.59 -7.62
CA ALA A 26 11.82 12.09 -6.79
C ALA A 26 12.34 12.98 -5.66
N GLY A 27 13.35 12.49 -4.92
CA GLY A 27 13.98 13.28 -3.85
C GLY A 27 14.63 14.57 -4.36
N TYR A 28 15.17 14.58 -5.59
CA TYR A 28 15.72 15.78 -6.21
C TYR A 28 14.64 16.84 -6.47
N ILE A 29 13.51 16.44 -7.05
CA ILE A 29 12.37 17.34 -7.31
C ILE A 29 11.79 17.86 -5.99
N ASP A 30 11.60 16.98 -5.01
CA ASP A 30 11.04 17.35 -3.71
C ASP A 30 11.95 18.36 -2.99
N ARG A 31 13.27 18.19 -3.04
CA ARG A 31 14.23 19.14 -2.45
C ARG A 31 14.21 20.51 -3.12
N ILE A 32 14.03 20.57 -4.43
CA ILE A 32 13.95 21.85 -5.17
C ILE A 32 12.68 22.62 -4.81
N ILE A 33 11.54 21.94 -4.71
CA ILE A 33 10.24 22.58 -4.58
C ILE A 33 9.87 22.80 -3.11
N LEU A 34 10.01 21.76 -2.27
CA LEU A 34 9.60 21.80 -0.86
C LEU A 34 10.70 22.32 0.06
N SER A 35 11.96 22.37 -0.40
CA SER A 35 13.13 22.66 0.43
C SER A 35 13.41 21.59 1.50
N GLU A 36 14.67 21.46 1.93
CA GLU A 36 15.11 20.40 2.85
C GLU A 36 14.44 20.46 4.23
N ASN A 37 14.03 21.66 4.67
CA ASN A 37 13.40 21.87 5.97
C ASN A 37 11.98 21.29 6.06
N HIS A 38 11.30 21.11 4.93
CA HIS A 38 9.94 20.56 4.88
C HIS A 38 9.91 19.06 4.57
N LEU A 39 11.06 18.44 4.27
CA LEU A 39 11.13 17.01 3.99
C LEU A 39 11.17 16.18 5.27
N TYR A 40 10.60 14.99 5.19
CA TYR A 40 10.58 14.05 6.30
C TYR A 40 12.00 13.60 6.71
N GLN A 41 12.36 13.94 7.95
CA GLN A 41 13.73 13.75 8.47
C GLN A 41 13.98 12.36 9.09
N ARG A 42 12.93 11.59 9.33
CA ARG A 42 12.96 10.31 10.06
C ARG A 42 12.58 9.10 9.19
N GLY A 43 13.01 9.07 7.94
CA GLY A 43 12.72 7.96 7.03
C GLY A 43 13.32 6.62 7.47
N ALA A 44 12.64 5.50 7.20
CA ALA A 44 13.14 4.15 7.48
C ALA A 44 14.47 3.86 6.76
N ALA A 45 14.67 4.43 5.57
CA ALA A 45 15.91 4.33 4.81
C ALA A 45 17.12 4.93 5.54
N LYS A 46 16.92 5.97 6.36
CA LYS A 46 17.98 6.59 7.17
C LYS A 46 18.53 5.64 8.23
N LYS A 47 17.68 4.81 8.83
CA LYS A 47 18.08 3.84 9.85
C LYS A 47 18.79 2.62 9.24
N MET A 48 18.31 2.12 8.09
CA MET A 48 18.87 0.93 7.44
C MET A 48 20.12 1.21 6.61
N TYR A 49 20.15 2.34 5.89
CA TYR A 49 21.21 2.64 4.92
C TYR A 49 22.10 3.83 5.34
N HIS A 50 21.93 4.34 6.56
CA HIS A 50 22.72 5.47 7.10
C HIS A 50 22.75 6.69 6.17
N THR A 51 21.61 6.99 5.54
CA THR A 51 21.50 8.10 4.58
C THR A 51 21.45 9.45 5.31
N LEU A 52 22.27 10.40 4.89
CA LEU A 52 22.27 11.76 5.46
C LEU A 52 21.16 12.64 4.87
N VAL A 53 20.73 12.34 3.65
CA VAL A 53 19.80 13.18 2.89
C VAL A 53 18.35 12.87 3.26
N PRO A 54 17.51 13.88 3.57
CA PRO A 54 16.10 13.68 3.84
C PRO A 54 15.34 13.31 2.56
N HIS A 55 14.31 12.49 2.72
CA HIS A 55 13.46 12.03 1.64
C HIS A 55 12.05 11.83 2.18
N ASP A 56 11.08 12.38 1.45
CA ASP A 56 9.67 12.28 1.77
C ASP A 56 9.01 11.16 0.96
N PRO A 57 8.49 10.10 1.60
CA PRO A 57 7.75 9.06 0.91
C PRO A 57 6.42 9.58 0.29
N GLU A 58 5.92 10.72 0.76
CA GLU A 58 4.69 11.38 0.29
C GLU A 58 4.97 12.68 -0.47
N GLY A 59 6.18 12.81 -1.04
CA GLY A 59 6.56 13.94 -1.88
C GLY A 59 5.67 14.17 -3.11
N ILE A 60 6.02 15.15 -3.94
CA ILE A 60 5.14 15.63 -5.02
C ILE A 60 4.88 14.53 -6.06
N LEU A 61 5.90 13.78 -6.44
CA LEU A 61 5.74 12.63 -7.34
C LEU A 61 4.88 11.52 -6.72
N GLY A 62 5.04 11.27 -5.42
CA GLY A 62 4.19 10.32 -4.67
C GLY A 62 2.73 10.75 -4.66
N SER A 63 2.47 12.05 -4.51
CA SER A 63 1.12 12.63 -4.55
C SER A 63 0.46 12.47 -5.91
N ILE A 64 1.17 12.77 -7.01
CA ILE A 64 0.65 12.61 -8.38
C ILE A 64 0.27 11.16 -8.66
N THR A 65 1.15 10.24 -8.29
CA THR A 65 0.92 8.82 -8.51
C THR A 65 -0.20 8.28 -7.63
N SER A 66 -0.36 8.81 -6.41
CA SER A 66 -1.51 8.54 -5.53
C SER A 66 -2.84 9.02 -6.13
N ILE A 67 -2.89 10.21 -6.74
CA ILE A 67 -4.08 10.71 -7.46
C ILE A 67 -4.44 9.73 -8.60
N PHE A 68 -3.45 9.25 -9.34
CA PHE A 68 -3.68 8.27 -10.39
C PHE A 68 -4.21 6.93 -9.84
N LEU A 69 -3.70 6.46 -8.70
CA LEU A 69 -4.24 5.27 -8.03
C LEU A 69 -5.72 5.46 -7.63
N VAL A 70 -6.07 6.63 -7.09
CA VAL A 70 -7.46 6.96 -6.76
C VAL A 70 -8.33 6.95 -8.01
N PHE A 71 -7.84 7.49 -9.13
CA PHE A 71 -8.54 7.42 -10.42
C PHE A 71 -8.80 5.97 -10.88
N LEU A 72 -7.81 5.08 -10.74
CA LEU A 72 -7.99 3.65 -11.03
C LEU A 72 -9.07 3.03 -10.12
N GLY A 73 -9.09 3.36 -8.83
CA GLY A 73 -10.17 2.93 -7.92
C GLY A 73 -11.55 3.45 -8.34
N LEU A 74 -11.64 4.72 -8.74
CA LEU A 74 -12.87 5.32 -9.26
C LEU A 74 -13.37 4.60 -10.51
N GLN A 75 -12.46 4.19 -11.40
CA GLN A 75 -12.80 3.43 -12.58
C GLN A 75 -13.39 2.05 -12.26
N ALA A 76 -12.89 1.39 -11.22
CA ALA A 76 -13.48 0.14 -10.71
C ALA A 76 -14.92 0.36 -10.22
N GLY A 77 -15.15 1.42 -9.44
CA GLY A 77 -16.47 1.79 -8.93
C GLY A 77 -17.46 2.23 -10.02
N LYS A 78 -17.01 3.01 -11.00
CA LYS A 78 -17.83 3.38 -12.17
C LYS A 78 -18.26 2.15 -12.97
N THR A 79 -17.35 1.19 -13.16
CA THR A 79 -17.68 -0.08 -13.82
C THR A 79 -18.80 -0.83 -13.08
N LEU A 80 -18.78 -0.82 -11.73
CA LEU A 80 -19.82 -1.44 -10.92
C LEU A 80 -21.21 -0.83 -11.16
N ILE A 81 -21.28 0.50 -11.21
CA ILE A 81 -22.55 1.25 -11.31
C ILE A 81 -23.09 1.26 -12.76
N THR A 82 -22.20 1.40 -13.74
CA THR A 82 -22.60 1.59 -15.15
C THR A 82 -23.08 0.30 -15.83
N PHE A 83 -22.47 -0.85 -15.51
CA PHE A 83 -22.82 -2.11 -16.17
C PHE A 83 -23.77 -2.93 -15.29
N SER A 84 -24.88 -3.39 -15.86
CA SER A 84 -25.88 -4.20 -15.14
C SER A 84 -25.49 -5.70 -15.08
N LYS A 85 -24.93 -6.24 -16.16
CA LYS A 85 -24.55 -7.66 -16.24
C LYS A 85 -23.24 -7.94 -15.47
N TRP A 86 -23.26 -8.96 -14.61
CA TRP A 86 -22.10 -9.37 -13.82
C TRP A 86 -20.90 -9.78 -14.67
N THR A 87 -21.13 -10.48 -15.79
CA THR A 87 -20.08 -10.90 -16.73
C THR A 87 -19.35 -9.70 -17.34
N SER A 88 -20.09 -8.63 -17.68
CA SER A 88 -19.51 -7.41 -18.24
C SER A 88 -18.68 -6.62 -17.21
N ARG A 89 -19.05 -6.67 -15.92
CA ARG A 89 -18.27 -6.05 -14.83
C ARG A 89 -16.93 -6.76 -14.67
N VAL A 90 -16.97 -8.07 -14.45
CA VAL A 90 -15.79 -8.92 -14.26
C VAL A 90 -14.86 -8.83 -15.46
N ALA A 91 -15.37 -8.94 -16.69
CA ALA A 91 -14.55 -8.86 -17.90
C ALA A 91 -13.77 -7.53 -17.98
N ARG A 92 -14.38 -6.41 -17.59
CA ARG A 92 -13.73 -5.09 -17.60
C ARG A 92 -12.72 -4.94 -16.48
N TRP A 93 -13.01 -5.41 -15.27
CA TRP A 93 -12.03 -5.41 -14.19
C TRP A 93 -10.84 -6.30 -14.51
N CYS A 94 -11.06 -7.48 -15.09
CA CYS A 94 -9.97 -8.34 -15.57
C CYS A 94 -9.16 -7.66 -16.70
N LEU A 95 -9.82 -6.97 -17.63
CA LEU A 95 -9.12 -6.20 -18.68
C LEU A 95 -8.26 -5.08 -18.09
N TRP A 96 -8.81 -4.28 -17.18
CA TRP A 96 -8.05 -3.23 -16.48
C TRP A 96 -6.90 -3.81 -15.66
N GLY A 97 -7.14 -4.91 -14.95
CA GLY A 97 -6.12 -5.63 -14.20
C GLY A 97 -4.99 -6.11 -15.11
N LEU A 98 -5.32 -6.69 -16.26
CA LEU A 98 -4.35 -7.13 -17.26
C LEU A 98 -3.55 -5.95 -17.85
N LEU A 99 -4.22 -4.87 -18.24
CA LEU A 99 -3.56 -3.67 -18.77
C LEU A 99 -2.60 -3.05 -17.75
N CYS A 100 -3.04 -2.89 -16.50
CA CYS A 100 -2.19 -2.40 -15.42
C CYS A 100 -1.02 -3.35 -15.13
N GLY A 101 -1.26 -4.67 -15.16
CA GLY A 101 -0.24 -5.68 -14.92
C GLY A 101 0.82 -5.71 -16.02
N ILE A 102 0.41 -5.63 -17.30
CA ILE A 102 1.32 -5.53 -18.45
C ILE A 102 2.10 -4.22 -18.39
N ALA A 103 1.45 -3.09 -18.10
CA ALA A 103 2.14 -1.81 -17.97
C ALA A 103 3.17 -1.82 -16.83
N ALA A 104 2.81 -2.39 -15.67
CA ALA A 104 3.75 -2.59 -14.57
C ALA A 104 4.92 -3.50 -14.97
N GLY A 105 4.64 -4.63 -15.63
CA GLY A 105 5.65 -5.58 -16.11
C GLY A 105 6.58 -4.97 -17.15
N ALA A 106 6.05 -4.19 -18.09
CA ALA A 106 6.82 -3.47 -19.11
C ALA A 106 7.73 -2.41 -18.50
N LEU A 107 7.23 -1.64 -17.53
CA LEU A 107 8.06 -0.70 -16.76
C LEU A 107 9.13 -1.44 -15.95
N CYS A 108 8.78 -2.62 -15.44
CA CYS A 108 9.68 -3.49 -14.69
C CYS A 108 10.70 -4.23 -15.58
N GLN A 109 10.49 -4.24 -16.91
CA GLN A 109 11.11 -5.21 -17.84
C GLN A 109 11.02 -6.67 -17.38
N PHE A 110 10.02 -6.99 -16.54
CA PHE A 110 9.90 -8.27 -15.82
C PHE A 110 11.18 -8.70 -15.06
N SER A 111 12.07 -7.76 -14.74
CA SER A 111 13.34 -8.00 -14.04
C SER A 111 13.35 -7.24 -12.71
N LYS A 112 13.97 -7.85 -11.69
CA LYS A 112 14.03 -7.28 -10.34
C LYS A 112 15.11 -6.20 -10.19
N GLU A 113 16.19 -6.33 -10.96
CA GLU A 113 17.44 -5.56 -10.78
C GLU A 113 17.70 -4.59 -11.95
N ASP A 114 17.42 -5.01 -13.19
CA ASP A 114 17.65 -4.20 -14.41
C ASP A 114 16.32 -3.69 -14.98
N CYS A 115 15.86 -2.56 -14.47
CA CYS A 115 14.53 -2.04 -14.76
C CYS A 115 14.55 -0.52 -14.97
N LEU A 116 13.67 -0.01 -15.85
CA LEU A 116 13.49 1.43 -16.06
C LEU A 116 12.94 2.13 -14.80
N ILE A 117 11.93 1.54 -14.16
CA ILE A 117 11.33 2.04 -12.92
C ILE A 117 11.02 0.84 -11.99
N PRO A 118 11.93 0.46 -11.06
CA PRO A 118 11.70 -0.64 -10.14
C PRO A 118 10.46 -0.41 -9.27
N ILE A 119 9.89 -1.53 -8.83
CA ILE A 119 8.79 -1.54 -7.85
C ILE A 119 9.36 -1.06 -6.52
N ASN A 120 9.07 0.19 -6.15
CA ASN A 120 9.54 0.79 -4.91
C ASN A 120 8.34 1.29 -4.09
N LYS A 121 8.11 0.62 -2.97
CA LYS A 121 7.03 0.95 -2.03
C LYS A 121 7.23 2.30 -1.34
N ASN A 122 8.47 2.65 -1.00
CA ASN A 122 8.76 3.90 -0.28
C ASN A 122 8.61 5.13 -1.18
N LEU A 123 8.77 4.97 -2.49
CA LEU A 123 8.65 6.04 -3.48
C LEU A 123 7.28 6.11 -4.14
N TRP A 124 6.35 5.23 -3.78
CA TRP A 124 5.09 5.06 -4.51
C TRP A 124 5.31 5.02 -6.02
N SER A 125 6.26 4.20 -6.48
CA SER A 125 6.67 4.21 -7.89
C SER A 125 5.51 3.87 -8.83
N VAL A 126 5.56 4.37 -10.07
CA VAL A 126 4.51 4.13 -11.07
C VAL A 126 4.29 2.63 -11.31
N SER A 127 5.39 1.85 -11.39
CA SER A 127 5.34 0.40 -11.51
C SER A 127 4.70 -0.28 -10.28
N TYR A 128 4.97 0.22 -9.07
CA TYR A 128 4.35 -0.26 -7.84
C TYR A 128 2.84 -0.02 -7.82
N ILE A 129 2.38 1.18 -8.14
CA ILE A 129 0.95 1.53 -8.16
C ILE A 129 0.18 0.75 -9.22
N LEU A 130 0.76 0.56 -10.40
CA LEU A 130 0.15 -0.25 -11.46
C LEU A 130 0.07 -1.73 -11.07
N ALA A 131 1.12 -2.28 -10.44
CA ALA A 131 1.11 -3.65 -9.94
C ALA A 131 0.07 -3.84 -8.83
N MET A 132 0.00 -2.91 -7.87
CA MET A 132 -1.01 -2.89 -6.82
C MET A 132 -2.42 -2.82 -7.41
N SER A 133 -2.65 -1.91 -8.34
CA SER A 133 -3.94 -1.78 -9.03
C SER A 133 -4.33 -3.06 -9.77
N ALA A 134 -3.39 -3.68 -10.48
CA ALA A 134 -3.62 -4.96 -11.16
C ALA A 134 -4.06 -6.06 -10.18
N SER A 135 -3.34 -6.21 -9.07
CA SER A 135 -3.67 -7.17 -8.02
C SER A 135 -5.03 -6.89 -7.39
N ALA A 136 -5.37 -5.61 -7.17
CA ALA A 136 -6.65 -5.19 -6.60
C ALA A 136 -7.82 -5.50 -7.54
N TYR A 137 -7.66 -5.27 -8.85
CA TYR A 137 -8.68 -5.64 -9.84
C TYR A 137 -8.94 -7.14 -9.91
N VAL A 138 -7.87 -7.96 -9.87
CA VAL A 138 -8.00 -9.42 -9.85
C VAL A 138 -8.71 -9.87 -8.57
N LEU A 139 -8.28 -9.36 -7.42
CA LEU A 139 -8.90 -9.69 -6.13
C LEU A 139 -10.37 -9.25 -6.08
N LEU A 140 -10.70 -8.06 -6.58
CA LEU A 140 -12.07 -7.56 -6.67
C LEU A 140 -12.93 -8.47 -7.55
N SER A 141 -12.45 -8.87 -8.73
CA SER A 141 -13.14 -9.81 -9.61
C SER A 141 -13.41 -11.15 -8.94
N LEU A 142 -12.41 -11.70 -8.22
CA LEU A 142 -12.55 -12.97 -7.51
C LEU A 142 -13.57 -12.87 -6.37
N LEU A 143 -13.43 -11.86 -5.51
CA LEU A 143 -14.34 -11.66 -4.37
C LEU A 143 -15.78 -11.40 -4.83
N TYR A 144 -15.97 -10.61 -5.88
CA TYR A 144 -17.29 -10.34 -6.44
C TYR A 144 -17.95 -11.61 -7.01
N ILE A 145 -17.20 -12.51 -7.66
CA ILE A 145 -17.75 -13.79 -8.11
C ILE A 145 -18.14 -14.66 -6.91
N VAL A 146 -17.24 -14.81 -5.94
CA VAL A 146 -17.45 -15.70 -4.78
C VAL A 146 -18.61 -15.23 -3.91
N ILE A 147 -18.72 -13.92 -3.67
CA ILE A 147 -19.70 -13.33 -2.76
C ILE A 147 -21.00 -12.99 -3.49
N ASP A 148 -20.95 -12.14 -4.52
CA ASP A 148 -22.15 -11.58 -5.15
C ASP A 148 -22.78 -12.49 -6.22
N VAL A 149 -21.98 -13.28 -6.94
CA VAL A 149 -22.50 -14.15 -8.03
C VAL A 149 -22.84 -15.54 -7.53
N GLN A 150 -21.92 -16.18 -6.81
CA GLN A 150 -22.05 -17.57 -6.36
C GLN A 150 -22.63 -17.69 -4.96
N GLY A 151 -22.53 -16.66 -4.12
CA GLY A 151 -23.02 -16.68 -2.75
C GLY A 151 -22.35 -17.73 -1.86
N TRP A 152 -21.13 -18.17 -2.20
CA TRP A 152 -20.41 -19.21 -1.45
C TRP A 152 -19.91 -18.72 -0.09
N TRP A 153 -19.77 -17.40 0.05
CA TRP A 153 -19.26 -16.80 1.26
C TRP A 153 -19.91 -15.44 1.52
N SER A 154 -20.15 -15.12 2.78
CA SER A 154 -20.79 -13.88 3.22
C SER A 154 -19.84 -12.70 3.39
N GLY A 155 -18.53 -12.89 3.15
CA GLY A 155 -17.50 -11.87 3.41
C GLY A 155 -17.07 -11.76 4.87
N ALA A 156 -17.65 -12.56 5.78
CA ALA A 156 -17.27 -12.58 7.20
C ALA A 156 -15.97 -13.39 7.42
N PRO A 157 -15.02 -12.93 8.26
CA PRO A 157 -15.14 -11.80 9.18
C PRO A 157 -14.63 -10.46 8.64
N PHE A 158 -14.12 -10.38 7.40
CA PHE A 158 -13.40 -9.19 6.92
C PHE A 158 -14.26 -7.95 6.76
N PHE A 159 -15.56 -8.09 6.51
CA PHE A 159 -16.43 -6.92 6.43
C PHE A 159 -16.65 -6.23 7.79
N TYR A 160 -16.52 -6.94 8.92
CA TYR A 160 -16.69 -6.33 10.26
C TYR A 160 -15.67 -5.23 10.54
N PRO A 161 -14.33 -5.48 10.46
CA PRO A 161 -13.35 -4.41 10.59
C PRO A 161 -13.40 -3.48 9.38
N GLY A 162 -13.84 -3.93 8.21
CA GLY A 162 -14.03 -3.07 7.03
C GLY A 162 -15.03 -1.93 7.27
N MET A 163 -16.16 -2.21 7.91
CA MET A 163 -17.18 -1.20 8.25
C MET A 163 -16.76 -0.25 9.39
N ASN A 164 -15.74 -0.62 10.17
CA ASN A 164 -15.21 0.15 11.30
C ASN A 164 -13.71 0.42 11.16
N SER A 165 -13.23 0.58 9.93
CA SER A 165 -11.80 0.58 9.60
C SER A 165 -11.04 1.72 10.28
N ILE A 166 -11.62 2.93 10.30
CA ILE A 166 -11.02 4.10 10.95
C ILE A 166 -10.90 3.92 12.46
N LEU A 167 -11.91 3.32 13.11
CA LEU A 167 -11.90 3.07 14.54
C LEU A 167 -10.84 2.05 14.90
N VAL A 168 -10.76 0.96 14.14
CA VAL A 168 -9.74 -0.09 14.34
C VAL A 168 -8.34 0.49 14.15
N TYR A 169 -8.15 1.33 13.13
CA TYR A 169 -6.87 1.99 12.87
C TYR A 169 -6.45 2.94 14.01
N VAL A 170 -7.28 3.94 14.32
CA VAL A 170 -6.98 4.92 15.38
C VAL A 170 -6.86 4.23 16.73
N GLY A 171 -7.74 3.28 17.01
CA GLY A 171 -7.70 2.48 18.22
C GLY A 171 -6.38 1.72 18.35
N HIS A 172 -5.89 1.10 17.28
CA HIS A 172 -4.62 0.39 17.31
C HIS A 172 -3.44 1.33 17.54
N GLU A 173 -3.39 2.48 16.88
CA GLU A 173 -2.33 3.47 17.08
C GLU A 173 -2.29 3.98 18.53
N LEU A 174 -3.45 4.19 19.14
CA LEU A 174 -3.54 4.61 20.54
C LEU A 174 -3.15 3.50 21.53
N THR A 175 -3.40 2.23 21.19
CA THR A 175 -3.13 1.09 22.07
C THR A 175 -1.86 0.30 21.74
N HIS A 176 -1.08 0.71 20.73
CA HIS A 176 0.07 -0.04 20.21
C HIS A 176 1.11 -0.41 21.29
N GLY A 177 1.24 0.37 22.36
CA GLY A 177 2.16 0.10 23.48
C GLY A 177 1.50 -0.47 24.75
N LEU A 178 0.21 -0.79 24.72
CA LEU A 178 -0.58 -1.14 25.91
C LEU A 178 -0.99 -2.62 25.88
N PHE A 179 -0.99 -3.26 27.04
CA PHE A 179 -1.65 -4.55 27.21
C PHE A 179 -3.18 -4.38 27.02
N PRO A 180 -3.90 -5.28 26.34
CA PRO A 180 -3.50 -6.58 25.78
C PRO A 180 -3.04 -6.57 24.30
N TRP A 181 -2.75 -5.41 23.69
CA TRP A 181 -2.30 -5.33 22.30
C TRP A 181 -0.79 -5.55 22.15
N PHE A 182 -0.03 -5.16 23.17
CA PHE A 182 1.40 -5.33 23.22
C PHE A 182 1.84 -5.77 24.61
N TRP A 183 2.82 -6.66 24.65
CA TRP A 183 3.56 -7.00 25.86
C TRP A 183 5.00 -7.32 25.50
N LEU A 184 5.89 -7.13 26.48
CA LEU A 184 7.30 -7.47 26.31
C LEU A 184 7.44 -8.99 26.21
N CYS A 185 8.14 -9.44 25.18
CA CYS A 185 8.48 -10.84 24.97
C CYS A 185 9.91 -10.98 24.47
N TYR A 186 10.46 -12.19 24.58
CA TYR A 186 11.74 -12.55 24.00
C TYR A 186 11.77 -12.24 22.49
N GLU A 187 12.91 -11.75 22.00
CA GLU A 187 13.15 -11.43 20.58
C GLU A 187 13.20 -12.69 19.71
N THR A 188 12.05 -13.35 19.60
CA THR A 188 11.85 -14.58 18.83
C THR A 188 10.70 -14.32 17.87
N HIS A 189 10.86 -14.79 16.62
CA HIS A 189 9.85 -14.61 15.58
C HIS A 189 8.47 -15.14 16.02
N TYR A 190 8.44 -16.30 16.69
CA TYR A 190 7.20 -16.91 17.17
C TYR A 190 6.46 -16.05 18.17
N CYS A 191 7.17 -15.37 19.07
CA CYS A 191 6.49 -14.55 20.06
C CYS A 191 5.87 -13.30 19.43
N TYR A 192 6.60 -12.63 18.53
CA TYR A 192 6.04 -11.51 17.78
C TYR A 192 4.88 -11.94 16.90
N LEU A 193 4.98 -13.08 16.21
CA LEU A 193 3.89 -13.61 15.40
C LEU A 193 2.64 -13.86 16.26
N PHE A 194 2.80 -14.52 17.41
CA PHE A 194 1.70 -14.79 18.33
C PHE A 194 1.05 -13.50 18.85
N MET A 195 1.86 -12.53 19.28
CA MET A 195 1.37 -11.23 19.77
C MET A 195 0.59 -10.48 18.69
N ASN A 196 1.09 -10.44 17.45
CA ASN A 196 0.41 -9.78 16.33
C ASN A 196 -0.88 -10.51 15.93
N LEU A 197 -0.88 -11.84 15.93
CA LEU A 197 -2.10 -12.63 15.67
C LEU A 197 -3.15 -12.38 16.75
N TRP A 198 -2.74 -12.37 18.02
CA TRP A 198 -3.62 -12.07 19.15
C TRP A 198 -4.23 -10.67 19.04
N ALA A 199 -3.40 -9.65 18.83
CA ALA A 199 -3.86 -8.26 18.68
C ALA A 199 -4.85 -8.13 17.51
N THR A 200 -4.58 -8.81 16.39
CA THR A 200 -5.47 -8.82 15.22
C THR A 200 -6.80 -9.52 15.54
N SER A 201 -6.77 -10.67 16.21
CA SER A 201 -7.97 -11.39 16.64
C SER A 201 -8.83 -10.55 17.60
N LEU A 202 -8.21 -9.84 18.54
CA LEU A 202 -8.91 -8.90 19.43
C LEU A 202 -9.62 -7.79 18.65
N TRP A 203 -8.95 -7.17 17.67
CA TRP A 203 -9.57 -6.13 16.86
C TRP A 203 -10.73 -6.65 16.00
N VAL A 204 -10.60 -7.85 15.42
CA VAL A 204 -11.69 -8.50 14.68
C VAL A 204 -12.88 -8.77 15.60
N PHE A 205 -12.63 -9.23 16.83
CA PHE A 205 -13.67 -9.44 17.83
C PHE A 205 -14.36 -8.12 18.25
N ILE A 206 -13.58 -7.07 18.52
CA ILE A 206 -14.11 -5.74 18.83
C ILE A 206 -14.97 -5.22 17.67
N ALA A 207 -14.49 -5.33 16.43
CA ALA A 207 -15.23 -4.92 15.25
C ALA A 207 -16.53 -5.72 15.09
N PHE A 208 -16.52 -7.02 15.38
CA PHE A 208 -17.72 -7.85 15.41
C PHE A 208 -18.73 -7.38 16.48
N VAL A 209 -18.27 -7.06 17.69
CA VAL A 209 -19.13 -6.53 18.77
C VAL A 209 -19.73 -5.18 18.37
N LEU A 210 -18.95 -4.28 17.77
CA LEU A 210 -19.44 -2.99 17.27
C LEU A 210 -20.48 -3.16 16.18
N TYR A 211 -20.24 -4.07 15.24
CA TYR A 211 -21.20 -4.42 14.20
C TYR A 211 -22.51 -4.94 14.79
N ARG A 212 -22.45 -5.84 15.80
CA ARG A 212 -23.65 -6.36 16.49
C ARG A 212 -24.43 -5.28 17.24
N LYS A 213 -23.75 -4.23 17.71
CA LYS A 213 -24.37 -3.06 18.36
C LYS A 213 -24.86 -2.00 17.38
N GLY A 214 -24.62 -2.16 16.08
CA GLY A 214 -24.97 -1.17 15.06
C GLY A 214 -24.19 0.15 15.16
N PHE A 215 -23.03 0.15 15.82
CA PHE A 215 -22.17 1.32 15.92
C PHE A 215 -21.17 1.34 14.76
N PHE A 216 -21.21 2.40 13.97
CA PHE A 216 -20.32 2.61 12.83
C PHE A 216 -19.74 4.01 12.90
N LEU A 217 -18.41 4.10 13.06
CA LEU A 217 -17.72 5.39 13.02
C LEU A 217 -17.41 5.74 11.55
N SER A 218 -18.12 6.72 11.01
CA SER A 218 -17.80 7.33 9.71
C SER A 218 -17.27 8.74 9.96
N VAL A 219 -16.14 9.07 9.34
CA VAL A 219 -15.59 10.43 9.26
C VAL A 219 -15.97 11.04 7.91
#